data_AF-A0A1W9PSX2-F1
#
_entry.id   AF-A0A1W9PSX2-F1
#
_cell.length_a   1.000
_cell.length_b   1.000
_cell.length_c   1.000
_cell.angle_alpha   90.00
_cell.angle_beta   90.00
_cell.angle_gamma   90.00
#
_symmetry.space_group_name_H-M   'P 1'
#
loop_
_entity.id
_entity.type
_entity.pdbx_description
1 polymer ?
#
loop_
_entity_poly.entity_id
_entity_poly.type
_entity_poly.pdbx_seq_one_letter_code
_entity_poly.pdbx_strand_id
1 'polypeptide(L)' 'MIEKQPTTVAEAAEALAGFAMDRGEIKIQLDNIPDEADIDKTLLEYEIQLLRIVFTGWALSFFMPDLRNRGELL' A
#
# COMPACT_ATOMS: atom_id res chain seq x y z
N MET A 1 -19.59 -6.85 3.72
CA MET A 1 -19.02 -5.93 4.73
C MET A 1 -18.83 -4.60 4.02
N ILE A 2 -19.38 -3.49 4.54
CA ILE A 2 -19.21 -2.18 3.90
C ILE A 2 -17.85 -1.65 4.35
N GLU A 3 -16.90 -1.52 3.43
CA GLU A 3 -15.63 -0.85 3.71
C GLU A 3 -15.93 0.59 4.10
N LYS A 4 -15.54 0.95 5.33
CA LYS A 4 -15.74 2.30 5.85
C LYS A 4 -14.74 3.21 5.15
N GLN A 5 -15.24 4.13 4.33
CA GLN A 5 -14.41 5.13 3.67
C GLN A 5 -13.67 5.95 4.75
N PRO A 6 -12.35 6.18 4.62
CA PRO A 6 -11.60 6.98 5.56
C PRO A 6 -12.18 8.40 5.58
N THR A 7 -12.48 8.89 6.78
CA THR A 7 -13.12 10.18 7.00
C THR A 7 -12.12 11.31 7.22
N THR A 8 -10.85 10.98 7.45
CA THR A 8 -9.74 11.93 7.63
C THR A 8 -8.51 11.54 6.82
N VAL A 9 -7.60 12.50 6.60
CA VAL A 9 -6.31 12.26 5.92
C VAL A 9 -5.44 11.27 6.69
N ALA A 10 -5.45 11.33 8.03
CA ALA A 10 -4.69 10.40 8.87
C ALA A 10 -5.20 8.96 8.75
N GLU A 11 -6.53 8.76 8.78
CA GLU A 11 -7.15 7.45 8.57
C GLU A 11 -6.87 6.91 7.16
N ALA A 12 -6.86 7.78 6.14
CA ALA A 12 -6.50 7.40 4.78
C ALA A 12 -5.03 6.98 4.67
N ALA A 13 -4.12 7.71 5.34
CA ALA A 13 -2.71 7.38 5.37
C ALA A 13 -2.45 6.04 6.06
N GLU A 14 -3.12 5.79 7.19
CA GLU A 14 -3.05 4.53 7.92
C GLU A 14 -3.59 3.36 7.09
N ALA A 15 -4.75 3.54 6.44
CA ALA A 15 -5.33 2.54 5.56
C ALA A 15 -4.41 2.20 4.37
N LEU A 16 -3.82 3.22 3.74
CA LEU A 16 -2.88 3.04 2.64
C LEU A 16 -1.57 2.38 3.09
N ALA A 17 -1.05 2.76 4.26
CA ALA A 17 0.12 2.10 4.84
C ALA A 17 -0.16 0.62 5.16
N GLY A 18 -1.35 0.32 5.69
CA GLY A 18 -1.81 -1.05 5.92
C GLY A 18 -1.91 -1.84 4.61
N PHE A 19 -2.55 -1.27 3.59
CA PHE A 19 -2.63 -1.86 2.24
C PHE A 19 -1.25 -2.12 1.63
N ALA A 20 -0.31 -1.18 1.81
CA ALA A 20 1.04 -1.31 1.27
C ALA A 20 1.84 -2.43 1.94
N MET A 21 1.54 -2.77 3.20
CA MET A 21 2.24 -3.79 3.98
C MET A 21 1.58 -5.17 3.92
N ASP A 22 0.29 -5.23 3.56
CA ASP A 22 -0.41 -6.50 3.44
C ASP A 22 0.07 -7.32 2.24
N ARG A 23 0.43 -8.57 2.53
CA ARG A 23 0.92 -9.56 1.56
C ARG A 23 -0.14 -10.60 1.21
N GLY A 24 -1.25 -10.65 1.94
CA GLY A 24 -2.27 -11.69 1.75
C GLY A 24 -2.80 -11.70 0.32
N GLU A 25 -3.10 -10.52 -0.22
CA GLU A 25 -3.56 -10.37 -1.60
C GLU A 25 -2.51 -10.83 -2.62
N ILE A 26 -1.24 -10.49 -2.42
CA ILE A 26 -0.14 -10.87 -3.32
C ILE A 26 -0.03 -12.40 -3.37
N LYS A 27 -0.10 -13.07 -2.21
CA LYS A 27 -0.05 -14.53 -2.14
C LYS A 27 -1.19 -15.20 -2.89
N ILE A 28 -2.42 -14.71 -2.74
CA ILE A 28 -3.58 -15.21 -3.49
C ILE A 28 -3.34 -15.07 -5.00
N GLN A 29 -2.75 -13.97 -5.45
CA GLN A 29 -2.43 -13.77 -6.87
C GLN A 29 -1.34 -14.73 -7.36
N LEU A 30 -0.30 -14.95 -6.56
CA LEU A 30 0.80 -15.87 -6.87
C LEU A 30 0.35 -17.33 -6.90
N ASP A 31 -0.61 -17.71 -6.07
CA ASP A 31 -1.19 -19.07 -6.04
C ASP A 31 -1.94 -19.40 -7.35
N ASN A 32 -2.40 -18.39 -8.09
CA ASN A 32 -3.04 -18.58 -9.39
C ASN A 32 -2.03 -18.76 -10.54
N ILE A 33 -0.73 -18.56 -10.29
CA ILE A 33 0.31 -18.77 -11.30
C ILE A 33 0.57 -20.29 -11.40
N PRO A 34 0.54 -20.89 -12.60
CA PRO A 34 0.85 -22.31 -12.78
C PRO A 34 2.25 -22.66 -12.25
N ASP A 35 2.41 -23.84 -11.65
CA ASP A 35 3.71 -24.30 -11.14
C ASP A 35 4.70 -24.63 -12.26
N GLU A 36 4.21 -24.84 -13.49
CA GLU A 36 5.03 -25.06 -14.68
C GLU A 36 5.68 -23.78 -15.22
N ALA A 37 5.31 -22.62 -14.67
CA ALA A 37 5.98 -21.36 -14.98
C ALA A 37 7.37 -21.35 -14.33
N ASP A 38 8.42 -21.07 -15.12
CA ASP A 38 9.80 -20.88 -14.64
C ASP A 38 9.94 -19.52 -13.92
N ILE A 39 9.20 -19.36 -12.83
CA ILE A 39 9.10 -18.13 -12.04
C ILE A 39 9.29 -18.49 -10.57
N ASP A 40 10.25 -17.83 -9.92
CA ASP A 40 10.39 -17.87 -8.47
C ASP A 40 9.27 -17.03 -7.84
N LYS A 41 8.20 -17.70 -7.42
CA LYS A 41 7.03 -17.07 -6.76
C LYS A 41 7.43 -16.34 -5.47
N THR A 42 8.47 -16.80 -4.77
CA THR A 42 8.95 -16.15 -3.55
C THR A 42 9.65 -14.84 -3.89
N LEU A 43 10.57 -14.85 -4.86
CA LEU A 43 11.22 -13.63 -5.35
C LEU A 43 10.18 -12.62 -5.86
N LEU A 44 9.23 -13.08 -6.67
CA LEU A 44 8.17 -12.25 -7.23
C LEU A 44 7.28 -11.64 -6.12
N GLU A 45 6.98 -12.37 -5.04
CA GLU A 45 6.30 -11.82 -3.86
C GLU A 45 7.04 -10.61 -3.31
N TYR A 46 8.35 -10.73 -3.10
CA TYR A 46 9.17 -9.64 -2.57
C TYR A 46 9.25 -8.45 -3.51
N GLU A 47 9.43 -8.69 -4.82
CA GLU A 47 9.49 -7.63 -5.82
C GLU A 47 8.18 -6.83 -5.88
N ILE A 48 7.02 -7.51 -5.93
CA ILE A 48 5.70 -6.87 -5.93
C ILE A 48 5.49 -6.09 -4.62
N GLN A 49 5.87 -6.67 -3.48
CA GLN A 49 5.73 -6.04 -2.17
C GLN A 49 6.57 -4.75 -2.06
N LEU A 50 7.82 -4.78 -2.50
CA LEU A 50 8.68 -3.59 -2.52
C LEU A 50 8.12 -2.51 -3.46
N LEU A 51 7.65 -2.92 -4.64
CA LEU A 51 7.07 -2.01 -5.61
C LEU A 51 5.81 -1.33 -5.05
N ARG A 52 4.94 -2.08 -4.37
CA ARG A 52 3.74 -1.58 -3.69
C ARG A 52 4.09 -0.54 -2.62
N ILE A 53 5.10 -0.80 -1.78
CA ILE A 53 5.55 0.15 -0.76
C ILE A 53 6.06 1.45 -1.40
N VAL A 54 6.90 1.36 -2.42
CA VAL A 54 7.44 2.54 -3.11
C VAL A 54 6.33 3.37 -3.74
N PHE A 55 5.40 2.73 -4.47
CA PHE A 55 4.28 3.43 -5.07
C PHE A 55 3.38 4.10 -4.03
N THR A 56 3.01 3.40 -2.96
CA THR A 56 2.17 3.97 -1.92
C THR A 56 2.87 5.11 -1.19
N GLY A 57 4.17 4.99 -0.89
CA GLY A 57 4.95 6.07 -0.29
C GLY A 57 5.02 7.33 -1.17
N TRP A 58 5.17 7.15 -2.48
CA TRP A 58 5.11 8.23 -3.47
C TRP A 58 3.72 8.87 -3.54
N ALA A 59 2.67 8.05 -3.63
CA ALA A 59 1.30 8.54 -3.66
C ALA A 59 0.95 9.32 -2.39
N LEU A 60 1.32 8.80 -1.22
CA LEU A 60 1.16 9.49 0.06
C LEU A 60 1.86 10.84 0.08
N SER A 61 3.11 10.91 -0.39
CA SER A 61 3.89 12.14 -0.43
C SER A 61 3.34 13.18 -1.41
N PHE A 62 2.73 12.73 -2.52
CA PHE A 62 2.16 13.61 -3.55
C PHE A 62 0.76 14.11 -3.18
N PHE A 63 -0.10 13.22 -2.67
CA PHE A 63 -1.51 13.51 -2.42
C PHE A 63 -1.80 14.05 -1.03
N MET A 64 -0.88 13.91 -0.07
CA MET A 64 -1.01 14.57 1.24
C MET A 64 -0.22 15.89 1.23
N PRO A 65 -0.89 17.04 1.06
CA PRO A 65 -0.23 18.33 1.15
C PRO A 65 0.38 18.51 2.54
N ASP A 66 1.44 19.29 2.57
CA ASP A 66 2.24 19.54 3.75
C ASP A 66 1.39 20.04 4.94
N LEU A 67 1.44 19.34 6.07
CA LEU A 67 0.78 19.72 7.34
C LEU A 67 1.37 21.01 7.97
N ARG A 68 2.11 21.82 7.20
CA ARG A 68 2.69 23.12 7.57
C ARG A 68 1.67 24.23 7.91
N ASN A 69 0.38 23.91 8.06
CA ASN A 69 -0.64 24.81 8.63
C ASN A 69 -1.03 24.48 10.08
N ARG A 70 -0.14 23.88 10.89
CA ARG A 70 -0.20 24.04 12.36
C ARG A 70 0.51 25.31 12.81
N GLY A 71 0.13 26.42 12.17
CA GLY A 71 0.60 27.78 12.42
C GLY A 71 -0.51 28.73 12.88
N GLU A 72 -1.60 28.22 13.45
CA GLU A 72 -2.56 29.05 14.20
C GLU A 72 -2.29 28.91 15.71
N LEU A 73 -1.10 29.39 16.09
CA LEU A 73 -0.83 29.98 17.39
C LEU A 73 -0.13 31.32 17.12
N LEU A 74 -0.89 32.26 16.56
CA LEU A 74 -0.66 33.70 16.66
C LEU A 74 -1.97 34.34 17.12
#